data_AF-A0A922ZDI0-F1
#
_entry.id   AF-A0A922ZDI0-F1
#
_cell.length_a   1.000
_cell.length_b   1.000
_cell.length_c   1.000
_cell.angle_alpha   90.00
_cell.angle_beta   90.00
_cell.angle_gamma   90.00
#
_symmetry.space_group_name_H-M   'P 1'
#
loop_
_entity.id
_entity.type
_entity.pdbx_description
1 polymer ?
#
loop_
_entity_poly.entity_id
_entity_poly.type
_entity_poly.pdbx_seq_one_letter_code
_entity_poly.pdbx_strand_id
1 'polypeptide(L)'
;MNLMQYMLAQQAIEETFWRKAPGQGLILWVVIGLALGTGLCFLLSTVPTNLRKKVIFTFTFLAGLPYVLAFLWPRPISADFTNDVPRNTGEQIGFFINQAVEPVGTLTNILGGFLLGVGIFSLVRVHSIRIKRKQENWGYSLVLLSSFAIMTVVGFWDWRLRAFVDQTGALNVRDNWQPVNYAQDLLFEGIYQQMDSAMFSMIAFFILSAAYRAFRIRSVEATVMMASALILMLNLMGALTYAWGEGINNLVVQTGNPFLMNFKLNVFADWLRSTMQIPAIRAIDFGVGLGALAMGLRLWLGLEKGGVTA
;
A
#
# COMPACT_ATOMS: atom_id res chain seq x y z
N MET A 1 -17.71 52.11 -3.28
CA MET A 1 -17.23 50.72 -3.40
C MET A 1 -16.37 50.46 -2.18
N ASN A 2 -16.87 49.68 -1.22
CA ASN A 2 -16.25 49.57 0.12
C ASN A 2 -14.97 48.72 0.06
N LEU A 3 -14.01 48.99 0.95
CA LEU A 3 -12.75 48.25 1.10
C LEU A 3 -12.95 46.72 1.19
N MET A 4 -14.09 46.30 1.73
CA MET A 4 -14.51 44.89 1.83
C MET A 4 -14.87 44.27 0.46
N GLN A 5 -15.37 45.05 -0.51
CA GLN A 5 -15.57 44.59 -1.89
C GLN A 5 -14.24 44.48 -2.66
N TYR A 6 -13.26 45.33 -2.37
CA TYR A 6 -11.91 45.19 -2.93
C TYR A 6 -11.17 43.96 -2.39
N MET A 7 -11.31 43.68 -1.10
CA MET A 7 -10.71 42.50 -0.45
C MET A 7 -11.36 41.18 -0.91
N LEU A 8 -12.68 41.17 -1.14
CA LEU A 8 -13.39 40.02 -1.71
C LEU A 8 -13.09 39.82 -3.20
N ALA A 9 -12.86 40.90 -3.97
CA ALA A 9 -12.44 40.81 -5.37
C ALA A 9 -10.99 40.31 -5.51
N GLN A 10 -10.11 40.56 -4.54
CA GLN A 10 -8.74 39.99 -4.52
C GLN A 10 -8.69 38.52 -4.09
N GLN A 11 -9.73 38.00 -3.44
CA GLN A 11 -9.88 36.57 -3.12
C GLN A 11 -10.68 35.78 -4.16
N ALA A 12 -11.25 36.43 -5.17
CA ALA A 12 -11.79 35.75 -6.34
C ALA A 12 -10.62 35.23 -7.19
N ILE A 13 -10.09 34.06 -6.81
CA ILE A 13 -9.14 33.30 -7.61
C ILE A 13 -9.81 33.06 -8.97
N GLU A 14 -9.28 33.66 -10.03
CA GLU A 14 -9.83 33.50 -11.38
C GLU A 14 -9.93 32.02 -11.74
N GLU A 15 -11.13 31.56 -12.11
CA GLU A 15 -11.34 30.21 -12.64
C GLU A 15 -10.65 30.09 -14.00
N THR A 16 -9.41 29.62 -13.99
CA THR A 16 -8.68 29.31 -15.21
C THR A 16 -9.01 27.89 -15.66
N PHE A 17 -8.77 27.58 -16.94
CA PHE A 17 -8.84 26.21 -17.48
C PHE A 17 -8.07 25.20 -16.60
N TRP A 18 -6.98 25.65 -15.98
CA TRP A 18 -6.07 24.84 -15.17
C TRP A 18 -6.45 24.78 -13.68
N ARG A 19 -7.36 25.62 -13.19
CA ARG A 19 -7.72 25.68 -11.76
C ARG A 19 -9.21 25.98 -11.61
N LYS A 20 -10.01 24.91 -11.62
CA LYS A 20 -11.45 24.93 -11.30
C LYS A 20 -11.73 24.30 -9.94
N ALA A 21 -12.83 24.69 -9.32
CA ALA A 21 -13.27 24.12 -8.04
C ALA A 21 -13.42 22.58 -8.12
N PRO A 22 -13.09 21.83 -7.06
CA PRO A 22 -13.22 20.37 -7.05
C PRO A 22 -14.63 19.93 -7.42
N GLY A 23 -14.78 19.19 -8.53
CA GLY A 23 -16.07 18.70 -9.05
C GLY A 23 -16.53 19.34 -10.36
N GLN A 24 -16.06 20.53 -10.73
CA GLN A 24 -16.37 21.15 -12.03
C GLN A 24 -15.32 20.81 -13.10
N GLY A 25 -15.74 20.17 -14.19
CA GLY A 25 -14.84 19.76 -15.29
C GLY A 25 -14.25 18.35 -15.14
N LEU A 26 -14.72 17.58 -14.15
CA LEU A 26 -14.30 16.19 -13.91
C LEU A 26 -14.45 15.33 -15.17
N ILE A 27 -15.53 15.52 -15.93
CA ILE A 27 -15.76 14.83 -17.22
C ILE A 27 -14.72 15.24 -18.27
N LEU A 28 -14.35 16.53 -18.37
CA LEU A 28 -13.35 17.00 -19.33
C LEU A 28 -11.97 16.40 -19.02
N TRP A 29 -11.56 16.39 -17.76
CA TRP A 29 -10.29 15.79 -17.33
C TRP A 29 -10.28 14.27 -17.47
N VAL A 30 -11.42 13.60 -17.24
CA VAL A 30 -11.59 12.17 -17.54
C VAL A 30 -11.47 11.90 -19.04
N VAL A 31 -12.06 12.75 -19.88
CA VAL A 31 -11.97 12.60 -21.35
C VAL A 31 -10.56 12.89 -21.87
N ILE A 32 -9.90 13.94 -21.37
CA ILE A 32 -8.49 14.25 -21.70
C ILE A 32 -7.57 13.13 -21.21
N GLY A 33 -7.79 12.62 -20.00
CA GLY A 33 -7.06 11.49 -19.44
C GLY A 33 -7.26 10.20 -20.23
N LEU A 34 -8.49 9.92 -20.68
CA LEU A 34 -8.80 8.79 -21.56
C LEU A 34 -8.18 8.96 -22.95
N ALA A 35 -8.21 10.16 -23.53
CA ALA A 35 -7.63 10.45 -24.85
C ALA A 35 -6.09 10.36 -24.81
N LEU A 36 -5.45 10.91 -23.77
CA LEU A 36 -4.01 10.76 -23.55
C LEU A 36 -3.65 9.31 -23.25
N GLY A 37 -4.44 8.63 -22.41
CA GLY A 37 -4.24 7.22 -22.07
C GLY A 37 -4.34 6.31 -23.28
N THR A 38 -5.36 6.51 -24.13
CA THR A 38 -5.53 5.75 -25.38
C THR A 38 -4.47 6.10 -26.43
N GLY A 39 -4.09 7.38 -26.55
CA GLY A 39 -2.96 7.80 -27.39
C GLY A 39 -1.63 7.18 -26.94
N LEU A 40 -1.38 7.11 -25.63
CA LEU A 40 -0.19 6.50 -25.07
C LEU A 40 -0.22 4.96 -25.21
N CYS A 41 -1.39 4.32 -25.05
CA CYS A 41 -1.58 2.90 -25.40
C CYS A 41 -1.23 2.63 -26.87
N PHE A 42 -1.71 3.49 -27.77
CA PHE A 42 -1.48 3.34 -29.21
C PHE A 42 0.01 3.50 -29.53
N LEU A 43 0.65 4.55 -29.01
CA LEU A 43 2.10 4.76 -29.17
C LEU A 43 2.91 3.58 -28.62
N LEU A 44 2.55 3.06 -27.45
CA LEU A 44 3.21 1.91 -26.85
C LEU A 44 2.97 0.60 -27.62
N SER A 45 1.82 0.43 -28.28
CA SER A 45 1.54 -0.73 -29.14
C SER A 45 2.44 -0.76 -30.39
N THR A 46 2.83 0.42 -30.89
CA THR A 46 3.74 0.57 -32.04
C THR A 46 5.21 0.32 -31.69
N VAL A 47 5.55 0.16 -30.40
CA VAL A 47 6.94 -0.08 -29.97
C VAL A 47 7.41 -1.47 -30.45
N PRO A 48 8.52 -1.55 -31.19
CA PRO A 48 9.06 -2.80 -31.70
C PRO A 48 9.51 -3.71 -30.55
N THR A 49 9.38 -5.02 -30.74
CA THR A 49 9.46 -6.05 -29.67
C THR A 49 10.82 -6.09 -28.95
N ASN A 50 11.90 -5.67 -29.61
CA ASN A 50 13.24 -5.54 -29.04
C ASN A 50 13.38 -4.36 -28.06
N LEU A 51 12.63 -3.27 -28.28
CA LEU A 51 12.69 -2.07 -27.44
C LEU A 51 11.78 -2.15 -26.22
N ARG A 52 10.71 -2.95 -26.25
CA ARG A 52 9.74 -3.04 -25.13
C ARG A 52 10.41 -3.38 -23.79
N LYS A 53 11.39 -4.29 -23.77
CA LYS A 53 12.14 -4.63 -22.53
C LYS A 53 12.95 -3.43 -22.01
N LYS A 54 13.59 -2.68 -22.91
CA LYS A 54 14.35 -1.47 -22.55
C LYS A 54 13.43 -0.37 -22.05
N VAL A 55 12.28 -0.18 -22.72
CA VAL A 55 11.25 0.79 -22.32
C VAL A 55 10.74 0.49 -20.91
N ILE A 56 10.41 -0.76 -20.58
CA ILE A 56 9.99 -1.14 -19.22
C ILE A 56 11.09 -0.81 -18.22
N PHE A 57 12.31 -1.27 -18.47
CA PHE A 57 13.42 -1.04 -17.55
C PHE A 57 13.64 0.45 -17.31
N THR A 58 13.74 1.25 -18.37
CA THR A 58 13.95 2.71 -18.28
C THR A 58 12.78 3.39 -17.58
N PHE A 59 11.54 3.03 -17.91
CA PHE A 59 10.37 3.64 -17.31
C PHE A 59 10.21 3.26 -15.83
N THR A 60 10.34 1.98 -15.48
CA THR A 60 10.31 1.52 -14.08
C THR A 60 11.43 2.17 -13.27
N PHE A 61 12.63 2.26 -13.84
CA PHE A 61 13.77 2.90 -13.17
C PHE A 61 13.51 4.39 -12.93
N LEU A 62 13.03 5.12 -13.95
CA LEU A 62 12.69 6.53 -13.82
C LEU A 62 11.51 6.78 -12.87
N ALA A 63 10.52 5.89 -12.83
CA ALA A 63 9.41 5.98 -11.89
C ALA A 63 9.84 5.71 -10.44
N GLY A 64 10.76 4.77 -10.21
CA GLY A 64 11.29 4.50 -8.86
C GLY A 64 12.26 5.56 -8.34
N LEU A 65 12.92 6.29 -9.24
CA LEU A 65 13.98 7.21 -8.89
C LEU A 65 13.53 8.35 -7.94
N PRO A 66 12.38 9.02 -8.14
CA PRO A 66 11.87 10.02 -7.19
C PRO A 66 11.72 9.47 -5.76
N TYR A 67 11.25 8.24 -5.61
CA TYR A 67 11.08 7.61 -4.30
C TYR A 67 12.42 7.36 -3.59
N VAL A 68 13.44 6.92 -4.33
CA VAL A 68 14.80 6.72 -3.81
C VAL A 68 15.45 8.05 -3.46
N LEU A 69 15.33 9.04 -4.34
CA LEU A 69 15.86 10.38 -4.10
C LEU A 69 15.16 11.07 -2.93
N ALA A 70 13.85 10.89 -2.75
CA ALA A 70 13.10 11.44 -1.62
C ALA A 70 13.55 10.84 -0.28
N PHE A 71 14.16 9.66 -0.31
CA PHE A 71 14.74 9.01 0.86
C PHE A 71 16.16 9.47 1.15
N LEU A 72 17.01 9.55 0.12
CA LEU A 72 18.40 9.98 0.27
C LEU A 72 18.53 11.48 0.55
N TRP A 73 17.53 12.27 0.13
CA TRP A 73 17.55 13.72 0.30
C TRP A 73 16.95 14.16 1.65
N PRO A 74 17.60 15.07 2.39
CA PRO A 74 17.06 15.60 3.64
C PRO A 74 15.69 16.27 3.42
N ARG A 75 14.70 15.93 4.26
CA ARG A 75 13.39 16.58 4.22
C ARG A 75 13.47 17.94 4.93
N PRO A 76 12.85 19.00 4.38
CA PRO A 76 12.70 20.26 5.09
C PRO A 76 11.83 20.03 6.34
N ILE A 77 12.24 20.59 7.49
CA ILE A 77 11.62 20.34 8.81
C ILE A 77 10.21 20.98 8.94
N SER A 78 9.77 21.74 7.93
CA SER A 78 8.50 22.47 7.95
C SER A 78 8.01 22.81 6.54
N ALA A 79 7.96 21.85 5.61
CA ALA A 79 7.45 22.15 4.26
C ALA A 79 5.94 21.93 4.19
N ASP A 80 5.18 23.03 4.23
CA ASP A 80 3.89 23.07 3.54
C ASP A 80 4.19 23.21 2.05
N PHE A 81 4.38 22.07 1.36
CA PHE A 81 4.77 21.99 -0.06
C PHE A 81 3.80 22.70 -1.02
N THR A 82 2.64 23.12 -0.51
CA THR A 82 1.61 23.88 -1.21
C THR A 82 1.84 25.40 -1.20
N ASN A 83 2.50 25.95 -0.18
CA ASN A 83 2.61 27.41 0.03
C ASN A 83 4.03 27.92 0.32
N ASP A 84 4.98 27.05 0.67
CA ASP A 84 6.34 27.47 1.00
C ASP A 84 7.25 27.61 -0.22
N VAL A 85 8.04 28.69 -0.24
CA VAL A 85 9.08 28.92 -1.25
C VAL A 85 10.43 28.43 -0.70
N PRO A 86 11.19 27.61 -1.43
CA PRO A 86 12.44 27.04 -0.96
C PRO A 86 13.50 28.11 -0.67
N ARG A 87 14.16 28.02 0.49
CA ARG A 87 15.09 29.04 1.02
C ARG A 87 16.53 28.87 0.52
N ASN A 88 16.90 27.67 0.04
CA ASN A 88 18.25 27.35 -0.46
C ASN A 88 18.18 26.36 -1.65
N THR A 89 19.23 26.28 -2.47
CA THR A 89 19.35 25.32 -3.60
C THR A 89 19.16 23.87 -3.13
N GLY A 90 19.63 23.54 -1.93
CA GLY A 90 19.42 22.21 -1.35
C GLY A 90 17.94 21.93 -1.02
N GLU A 91 17.20 22.96 -0.65
CA GLU A 91 15.76 22.86 -0.40
C GLU A 91 14.97 22.82 -1.71
N GLN A 92 15.37 23.58 -2.74
CA GLN A 92 14.78 23.54 -4.08
C GLN A 92 14.78 22.12 -4.68
N ILE A 93 15.91 21.42 -4.57
CA ILE A 93 16.03 20.02 -5.02
C ILE A 93 15.09 19.11 -4.22
N GLY A 94 15.00 19.32 -2.90
CA GLY A 94 14.06 18.59 -2.04
C GLY A 94 12.60 18.82 -2.43
N PHE A 95 12.20 20.06 -2.70
CA PHE A 95 10.85 20.39 -3.16
C PHE A 95 10.54 19.73 -4.50
N PHE A 96 11.44 19.79 -5.48
CA PHE A 96 11.26 19.14 -6.78
C PHE A 96 11.09 17.62 -6.67
N ILE A 97 11.94 16.95 -5.87
CA ILE A 97 11.86 15.50 -5.67
C ILE A 97 10.53 15.11 -5.03
N ASN A 98 10.09 15.82 -3.99
CA ASN A 98 8.83 15.51 -3.31
C ASN A 98 7.61 15.80 -4.20
N GLN A 99 7.63 16.89 -4.98
CA GLN A 99 6.60 17.17 -5.99
C GLN A 99 6.57 16.12 -7.10
N ALA A 100 7.71 15.51 -7.46
CA ALA A 100 7.75 14.43 -8.45
C ALA A 100 7.14 13.11 -7.94
N VAL A 101 7.06 12.90 -6.62
CA VAL A 101 6.47 11.66 -6.04
C VAL A 101 4.96 11.59 -6.28
N GLU A 102 4.24 12.71 -6.24
CA GLU A 102 2.77 12.72 -6.34
C GLU A 102 2.26 12.27 -7.72
N PRO A 103 2.77 12.78 -8.87
CA PRO A 103 2.39 12.30 -10.19
C PRO A 103 2.71 10.81 -10.38
N VAL A 104 3.88 10.35 -9.91
CA VAL A 104 4.26 8.93 -10.01
C VAL A 104 3.35 8.06 -9.15
N GLY A 105 3.00 8.51 -7.94
CA GLY A 105 2.04 7.83 -7.08
C GLY A 105 0.66 7.71 -7.76
N THR A 106 0.20 8.77 -8.41
CA THR A 106 -1.05 8.77 -9.18
C THR A 106 -1.01 7.77 -10.33
N LEU A 107 0.08 7.76 -11.11
CA LEU A 107 0.30 6.77 -12.18
C LEU A 107 0.34 5.34 -11.63
N THR A 108 0.99 5.14 -10.49
CA THR A 108 1.07 3.83 -9.81
C THR A 108 -0.31 3.35 -9.39
N ASN A 109 -1.15 4.24 -8.84
CA ASN A 109 -2.53 3.91 -8.46
C ASN A 109 -3.40 3.56 -9.68
N ILE A 110 -3.26 4.30 -10.78
CA ILE A 110 -3.94 4.00 -12.04
C ILE A 110 -3.52 2.61 -12.55
N LEU A 111 -2.22 2.34 -12.61
CA LEU A 111 -1.68 1.03 -13.01
C LEU A 111 -2.17 -0.08 -12.07
N GLY A 112 -2.19 0.17 -10.75
CA GLY A 112 -2.74 -0.73 -9.74
C GLY A 112 -4.21 -1.07 -10.00
N GLY A 113 -5.04 -0.07 -10.34
CA GLY A 113 -6.44 -0.28 -10.72
C GLY A 113 -6.59 -1.18 -11.96
N PHE A 114 -5.80 -0.94 -13.01
CA PHE A 114 -5.80 -1.81 -14.20
C PHE A 114 -5.31 -3.23 -13.88
N LEU A 115 -4.27 -3.36 -13.05
CA LEU A 115 -3.73 -4.63 -12.60
C LEU A 115 -4.78 -5.47 -11.85
N LEU A 116 -5.59 -4.84 -10.99
CA LEU A 116 -6.69 -5.53 -10.32
C LEU A 116 -7.70 -6.08 -11.33
N GLY A 117 -8.10 -5.28 -12.32
CA GLY A 117 -9.03 -5.72 -13.37
C GLY A 117 -8.47 -6.90 -14.18
N VAL A 118 -7.20 -6.83 -14.58
CA VAL A 118 -6.51 -7.93 -15.28
C VAL A 118 -6.38 -9.16 -14.38
N GLY A 119 -6.10 -9.00 -13.10
CA GLY A 119 -6.04 -10.08 -12.11
C GLY A 119 -7.36 -10.82 -11.98
N ILE A 120 -8.47 -10.08 -11.86
CA ILE A 120 -9.83 -10.64 -11.83
C ILE A 120 -10.12 -11.37 -13.14
N PHE A 121 -9.86 -10.75 -14.29
CA PHE A 121 -10.09 -11.38 -15.60
C PHE A 121 -9.28 -12.67 -15.77
N SER A 122 -8.01 -12.66 -15.36
CA SER A 122 -7.12 -13.81 -15.42
C SER A 122 -7.65 -14.97 -14.58
N LEU A 123 -8.00 -14.70 -13.32
CA LEU A 123 -8.56 -15.68 -12.40
C LEU A 123 -9.87 -16.26 -12.95
N VAL A 124 -10.80 -15.42 -13.38
CA VAL A 124 -12.09 -15.86 -13.95
C VAL A 124 -11.86 -16.71 -15.20
N ARG A 125 -10.98 -16.27 -16.11
CA ARG A 125 -10.68 -16.98 -17.37
C ARG A 125 -10.07 -18.36 -17.09
N VAL A 126 -9.03 -18.45 -16.28
CA VAL A 126 -8.30 -19.69 -15.99
C VAL A 126 -9.22 -20.72 -15.35
N HIS A 127 -9.96 -20.32 -14.31
CA HIS A 127 -10.87 -21.24 -13.62
C HIS A 127 -12.09 -21.60 -14.47
N SER A 128 -12.59 -20.68 -15.30
CA SER A 128 -13.68 -20.99 -16.25
C SER A 128 -13.26 -22.00 -17.30
N ILE A 129 -12.04 -21.90 -17.85
CA ILE A 129 -11.50 -22.88 -18.81
C ILE A 129 -11.34 -24.24 -18.12
N ARG A 130 -10.85 -24.27 -16.87
CA ARG A 130 -10.68 -25.51 -16.09
C ARG A 130 -12.01 -26.25 -15.90
N ILE A 131 -13.09 -25.52 -15.61
CA ILE A 131 -14.44 -26.09 -15.49
C ILE A 131 -14.93 -26.61 -16.85
N LYS A 132 -14.84 -25.79 -17.91
CA LYS A 132 -15.30 -26.18 -19.26
C LYS A 132 -14.56 -27.42 -19.79
N ARG A 133 -13.26 -27.53 -19.52
CA ARG A 133 -12.43 -28.65 -19.94
C ARG A 133 -12.43 -29.83 -18.95
N LYS A 134 -13.20 -29.76 -17.86
CA LYS A 134 -13.27 -30.78 -16.79
C LYS A 134 -11.91 -31.31 -16.37
N GLN A 135 -10.94 -30.41 -16.18
CA GLN A 135 -9.60 -30.82 -15.74
C GLN A 135 -9.65 -31.34 -14.30
N GLU A 136 -8.56 -31.97 -13.87
CA GLU A 136 -8.40 -32.43 -12.49
C GLU A 136 -8.72 -31.31 -11.49
N ASN A 137 -9.44 -31.62 -10.42
CA ASN A 137 -9.81 -30.67 -9.37
C ASN A 137 -10.70 -29.49 -9.83
N TRP A 138 -11.48 -29.66 -10.91
CA TRP A 138 -12.41 -28.63 -11.39
C TRP A 138 -13.46 -28.20 -10.35
N GLY A 139 -13.86 -29.10 -9.44
CA GLY A 139 -14.84 -28.81 -8.38
C GLY A 139 -14.42 -27.63 -7.50
N TYR A 140 -13.14 -27.57 -7.09
CA TYR A 140 -12.61 -26.45 -6.32
C TYR A 140 -12.62 -25.13 -7.11
N SER A 141 -12.49 -25.20 -8.43
CA SER A 141 -12.57 -24.01 -9.28
C SER A 141 -14.00 -23.49 -9.39
N LEU A 142 -15.00 -24.37 -9.34
CA LEU A 142 -16.40 -23.96 -9.26
C LEU A 142 -16.69 -23.25 -7.94
N VAL A 143 -16.25 -23.83 -6.82
CA VAL A 143 -16.40 -23.23 -5.49
C VAL A 143 -15.75 -21.85 -5.43
N LEU A 144 -14.53 -21.70 -5.95
CA LEU A 144 -13.83 -20.43 -5.99
C LEU A 144 -14.60 -19.37 -6.80
N LEU A 145 -15.07 -19.70 -7.99
CA LEU A 145 -15.82 -18.76 -8.84
C LEU A 145 -17.19 -18.42 -8.24
N SER A 146 -17.88 -19.38 -7.64
CA SER A 146 -19.16 -19.10 -6.96
C SER A 146 -18.96 -18.21 -5.74
N SER A 147 -17.96 -18.47 -4.91
CA SER A 147 -17.67 -17.65 -3.73
C SER A 147 -17.25 -16.24 -4.13
N PHE A 148 -16.44 -16.09 -5.18
CA PHE A 148 -16.08 -14.79 -5.74
C PHE A 148 -17.30 -14.01 -6.23
N ALA A 149 -18.20 -14.65 -6.98
CA ALA A 149 -19.42 -14.02 -7.47
C ALA A 149 -20.37 -13.62 -6.33
N ILE A 150 -20.61 -14.52 -5.37
CA ILE A 150 -21.46 -14.25 -4.20
C ILE A 150 -20.90 -13.07 -3.40
N MET A 151 -19.62 -13.09 -3.07
CA MET A 151 -18.96 -12.01 -2.32
C MET A 151 -19.05 -10.67 -3.05
N THR A 152 -18.82 -10.67 -4.38
CA THR A 152 -18.89 -9.45 -5.19
C THR A 152 -20.31 -8.88 -5.21
N VAL A 153 -21.33 -9.73 -5.38
CA VAL A 153 -22.74 -9.30 -5.42
C VAL A 153 -23.19 -8.76 -4.06
N VAL A 154 -22.94 -9.50 -2.97
CA VAL A 154 -23.33 -9.08 -1.61
C VAL A 154 -22.57 -7.82 -1.19
N GLY A 155 -21.26 -7.78 -1.40
CA GLY A 155 -20.43 -6.62 -1.06
C GLY A 155 -20.80 -5.37 -1.86
N PHE A 156 -21.09 -5.51 -3.17
CA PHE A 156 -21.56 -4.40 -3.99
C PHE A 156 -22.94 -3.90 -3.52
N TRP A 157 -23.83 -4.80 -3.10
CA TRP A 157 -25.14 -4.44 -2.61
C TRP A 157 -25.08 -3.72 -1.26
N ASP A 158 -24.25 -4.20 -0.32
CA ASP A 158 -23.96 -3.53 0.95
C ASP A 158 -23.38 -2.12 0.70
N TRP A 159 -22.38 -2.01 -0.16
CA TRP A 159 -21.80 -0.73 -0.56
C TRP A 159 -22.85 0.22 -1.14
N ARG A 160 -23.72 -0.27 -2.04
CA ARG A 160 -24.79 0.53 -2.65
C ARG A 160 -25.79 1.03 -1.62
N LEU A 161 -26.13 0.22 -0.62
CA LEU A 161 -27.02 0.63 0.47
C LEU A 161 -26.36 1.72 1.32
N ARG A 162 -25.10 1.53 1.75
CA ARG A 162 -24.38 2.52 2.58
C ARG A 162 -24.11 3.83 1.84
N ALA A 163 -23.75 3.77 0.56
CA ALA A 163 -23.35 4.95 -0.21
C ALA A 163 -24.53 5.81 -0.66
N PHE A 164 -25.68 5.21 -0.98
CA PHE A 164 -26.78 5.93 -1.63
C PHE A 164 -28.08 5.97 -0.82
N VAL A 165 -28.30 5.02 0.08
CA VAL A 165 -29.56 4.92 0.85
C VAL A 165 -29.34 5.44 2.28
N ASP A 166 -28.23 5.08 2.91
CA ASP A 166 -27.94 5.45 4.29
C ASP A 166 -27.23 6.83 4.40
N GLN A 167 -28.02 7.90 4.34
CA GLN A 167 -27.50 9.27 4.46
C GLN A 167 -27.15 9.67 5.90
N THR A 168 -27.65 8.94 6.90
CA THR A 168 -27.45 9.24 8.33
C THR A 168 -26.39 8.35 8.99
N GLY A 169 -25.88 7.35 8.27
CA GLY A 169 -24.91 6.38 8.82
C GLY A 169 -25.55 5.39 9.80
N ALA A 170 -26.86 5.18 9.73
CA ALA A 170 -27.60 4.30 10.63
C ALA A 170 -27.16 2.83 10.51
N LEU A 171 -26.68 2.39 9.34
CA LEU A 171 -26.19 1.03 9.08
C LEU A 171 -24.80 0.76 9.69
N ASN A 172 -24.16 1.76 10.30
CA ASN A 172 -22.93 1.54 11.07
C ASN A 172 -23.23 0.87 12.42
N VAL A 173 -24.48 0.93 12.89
CA VAL A 173 -24.93 0.25 14.10
C VAL A 173 -25.57 -1.09 13.72
N ARG A 174 -25.13 -2.17 14.36
CA ARG A 174 -25.56 -3.55 14.08
C ARG A 174 -27.07 -3.75 14.21
N ASP A 175 -27.73 -3.01 15.09
CA ASP A 175 -29.18 -3.13 15.32
C ASP A 175 -30.02 -2.72 14.10
N ASN A 176 -29.49 -1.85 13.23
CA ASN A 176 -30.19 -1.36 12.03
C ASN A 176 -29.84 -2.17 10.77
N TRP A 177 -29.08 -3.25 10.91
CA TRP A 177 -28.62 -4.01 9.76
C TRP A 177 -29.75 -4.71 9.03
N GLN A 178 -29.71 -4.59 7.70
CA GLN A 178 -30.54 -5.37 6.80
C GLN A 178 -29.91 -6.75 6.57
N PRO A 179 -30.65 -7.73 6.04
CA PRO A 179 -30.14 -9.08 5.77
C PRO A 179 -28.86 -9.09 4.92
N VAL A 180 -28.69 -8.12 4.02
CA VAL A 180 -27.49 -7.99 3.18
C VAL A 180 -26.26 -7.61 4.00
N ASN A 181 -26.40 -6.73 4.99
CA ASN A 181 -25.28 -6.33 5.85
C ASN A 181 -24.81 -7.53 6.70
N TYR A 182 -25.74 -8.32 7.24
CA TYR A 182 -25.40 -9.56 7.94
C TYR A 182 -24.74 -10.59 7.03
N ALA A 183 -25.21 -10.72 5.78
CA ALA A 183 -24.58 -11.60 4.81
C ALA A 183 -23.16 -11.13 4.45
N GLN A 184 -22.94 -9.83 4.30
CA GLN A 184 -21.62 -9.26 4.04
C GLN A 184 -20.68 -9.50 5.22
N ASP A 185 -21.13 -9.25 6.45
CA ASP A 185 -20.38 -9.50 7.69
C ASP A 185 -19.95 -10.97 7.81
N LEU A 186 -20.89 -11.89 7.61
CA LEU A 186 -20.61 -13.33 7.65
C LEU A 186 -19.62 -13.77 6.56
N LEU A 187 -19.79 -13.30 5.33
CA LEU A 187 -18.90 -13.67 4.22
C LEU A 187 -17.50 -13.07 4.38
N PHE A 188 -17.41 -11.83 4.87
CA PHE A 188 -16.16 -11.09 4.98
C PHE A 188 -15.40 -11.40 6.26
N GLU A 189 -15.96 -11.07 7.42
CA GLU A 189 -15.30 -11.27 8.70
C GLU A 189 -15.42 -12.73 9.16
N GLY A 190 -16.60 -13.33 8.95
CA GLY A 190 -16.88 -14.70 9.37
C GLY A 190 -16.13 -15.77 8.57
N ILE A 191 -15.99 -15.60 7.25
CA ILE A 191 -15.39 -16.64 6.39
C ILE A 191 -14.05 -16.17 5.83
N TYR A 192 -14.04 -15.09 5.05
CA TYR A 192 -12.84 -14.67 4.33
C TYR A 192 -11.67 -14.33 5.28
N GLN A 193 -11.90 -13.50 6.30
CA GLN A 193 -10.86 -13.06 7.23
C GLN A 193 -10.36 -14.21 8.14
N GLN A 194 -11.24 -15.13 8.54
CA GLN A 194 -10.84 -16.30 9.33
C GLN A 194 -10.00 -17.28 8.51
N MET A 195 -10.37 -17.51 7.24
CA MET A 195 -9.58 -18.33 6.32
C MET A 195 -8.21 -17.71 6.01
N ASP A 196 -8.16 -16.39 5.83
CA ASP A 196 -6.92 -15.64 5.62
C ASP A 196 -6.02 -15.74 6.85
N SER A 197 -6.58 -15.57 8.06
CA SER A 197 -5.87 -15.79 9.33
C SER A 197 -5.34 -17.22 9.47
N ALA A 198 -6.11 -18.23 9.07
CA ALA A 198 -5.65 -19.62 9.07
C ALA A 198 -4.47 -19.84 8.09
N MET A 199 -4.50 -19.21 6.91
CA MET A 199 -3.40 -19.26 5.95
C MET A 199 -2.15 -18.58 6.51
N PHE A 200 -2.29 -17.38 7.08
CA PHE A 200 -1.18 -16.68 7.74
C PHE A 200 -0.62 -17.46 8.93
N SER A 201 -1.48 -18.12 9.72
CA SER A 201 -1.05 -18.97 10.83
C SER A 201 -0.24 -20.18 10.35
N MET A 202 -0.66 -20.82 9.25
CA MET A 202 0.11 -21.91 8.64
C MET A 202 1.47 -21.41 8.13
N ILE A 203 1.50 -20.29 7.43
CA ILE A 203 2.76 -19.67 6.95
C ILE A 203 3.67 -19.32 8.11
N ALA A 204 3.14 -18.67 9.16
CA ALA A 204 3.89 -18.30 10.35
C ALA A 204 4.46 -19.54 11.06
N PHE A 205 3.66 -20.62 11.19
CA PHE A 205 4.14 -21.89 11.73
C PHE A 205 5.30 -22.47 10.91
N PHE A 206 5.21 -22.47 9.58
CA PHE A 206 6.29 -22.96 8.71
C PHE A 206 7.55 -22.08 8.78
N ILE A 207 7.39 -20.75 8.81
CA ILE A 207 8.51 -19.82 8.99
C ILE A 207 9.18 -20.08 10.34
N LEU A 208 8.41 -20.17 11.42
CA LEU A 208 8.92 -20.43 12.76
C LEU A 208 9.63 -21.80 12.83
N SER A 209 9.07 -22.85 12.22
CA SER A 209 9.68 -24.17 12.16
C SER A 209 11.02 -24.16 11.41
N ALA A 210 11.06 -23.50 10.25
CA ALA A 210 12.28 -23.34 9.46
C ALA A 210 13.33 -22.50 10.20
N ALA A 211 12.90 -21.39 10.82
CA ALA A 211 13.75 -20.51 11.61
C ALA A 211 14.31 -21.21 12.85
N TYR A 212 13.49 -21.96 13.61
CA TYR A 212 13.96 -22.75 14.76
C TYR A 212 15.02 -23.77 14.35
N ARG A 213 14.81 -24.46 13.22
CA ARG A 213 15.81 -25.39 12.67
C ARG A 213 17.11 -24.69 12.27
N ALA A 214 17.02 -23.46 11.75
CA ALA A 214 18.18 -22.64 11.37
C ALA A 214 18.89 -21.98 12.58
N PHE A 215 18.13 -21.63 13.63
CA PHE A 215 18.61 -20.96 14.85
C PHE A 215 19.06 -21.92 15.95
N ARG A 216 19.10 -23.24 15.70
CA ARG A 216 19.64 -24.20 16.68
C ARG A 216 21.03 -23.71 17.11
N ILE A 217 21.12 -23.26 18.37
CA ILE A 217 22.27 -22.55 18.97
C ILE A 217 23.55 -23.35 18.66
N ARG A 218 24.23 -22.92 17.60
CA ARG A 218 25.50 -23.49 17.13
C ARG A 218 26.52 -22.39 16.88
N SER A 219 26.12 -21.12 16.90
CA SER A 219 26.99 -19.97 16.70
C SER A 219 26.62 -18.82 17.63
N VAL A 220 27.58 -17.92 17.86
CA VAL A 220 27.40 -16.73 18.71
C VAL A 220 26.39 -15.78 18.06
N GLU A 221 26.39 -15.70 16.73
CA GLU A 221 25.47 -14.86 15.95
C GLU A 221 24.01 -15.29 16.15
N ALA A 222 23.72 -16.61 16.13
CA ALA A 222 22.38 -17.12 16.36
C ALA A 222 21.85 -16.78 17.77
N THR A 223 22.72 -16.81 18.77
CA THR A 223 22.37 -16.44 20.16
C THR A 223 22.03 -14.96 20.28
N VAL A 224 22.81 -14.07 19.63
CA VAL A 224 22.53 -12.63 19.61
C VAL A 224 21.18 -12.34 18.92
N MET A 225 20.89 -13.03 17.82
CA MET A 225 19.60 -12.91 17.13
C MET A 225 18.43 -13.39 18.00
N MET A 226 18.59 -14.53 18.68
CA MET A 226 17.57 -15.07 19.58
C MET A 226 17.31 -14.15 20.78
N ALA A 227 18.37 -13.62 21.41
CA ALA A 227 18.25 -12.67 22.50
C ALA A 227 17.54 -11.38 22.04
N SER A 228 17.91 -10.85 20.87
CA SER A 228 17.29 -9.66 20.29
C SER A 228 15.79 -9.89 20.00
N ALA A 229 15.44 -11.04 19.42
CA ALA A 229 14.06 -11.42 19.15
C ALA A 229 13.24 -11.57 20.45
N LEU A 230 13.81 -12.19 21.48
CA LEU A 230 13.17 -12.34 22.78
C LEU A 230 12.90 -10.98 23.43
N ILE A 231 13.84 -10.05 23.39
CA ILE A 231 13.65 -8.68 23.89
C ILE A 231 12.51 -7.97 23.13
N LEU A 232 12.47 -8.11 21.79
CA LEU A 232 11.38 -7.54 20.98
C LEU A 232 10.01 -8.16 21.32
N MET A 233 9.95 -9.46 21.56
CA MET A 233 8.71 -10.14 21.97
C MET A 233 8.26 -9.67 23.36
N LEU A 234 9.18 -9.53 24.31
CA LEU A 234 8.88 -9.01 25.65
C LEU A 234 8.39 -7.55 25.62
N ASN A 235 8.91 -6.72 24.71
CA ASN A 235 8.43 -5.35 24.52
C ASN A 235 6.96 -5.27 24.06
N LEU A 236 6.43 -6.32 23.43
CA LEU A 236 5.00 -6.39 23.06
C LEU A 236 4.10 -6.69 24.27
N MET A 237 4.68 -7.16 25.39
CA MET A 237 3.95 -7.37 26.64
C MET A 237 3.89 -6.08 27.45
N GLY A 238 2.79 -5.33 27.30
CA GLY A 238 2.61 -4.02 27.93
C GLY A 238 2.81 -4.01 29.46
N ALA A 239 2.29 -5.01 30.17
CA ALA A 239 2.44 -5.12 31.62
C ALA A 239 3.91 -5.28 32.07
N LEU A 240 4.68 -6.08 31.34
CA LEU A 240 6.09 -6.33 31.62
C LEU A 240 6.95 -5.11 31.28
N THR A 241 6.67 -4.48 30.15
CA THR A 241 7.36 -3.25 29.71
C THR A 241 7.14 -2.11 30.69
N TYR A 242 5.91 -1.96 31.20
CA TYR A 242 5.58 -0.97 32.22
C TYR A 242 6.29 -1.27 33.55
N ALA A 243 6.17 -2.49 34.08
CA ALA A 243 6.78 -2.85 35.37
C ALA A 243 8.32 -2.73 35.35
N TRP A 244 8.96 -3.18 34.28
CA TRP A 244 10.41 -3.02 34.10
C TRP A 244 10.81 -1.56 33.93
N GLY A 245 10.04 -0.81 33.13
CA GLY A 245 10.27 0.61 32.88
C GLY A 245 10.22 1.45 34.17
N GLU A 246 9.24 1.19 35.03
CA GLU A 246 9.11 1.84 36.33
C GLU A 246 10.24 1.46 37.29
N GLY A 247 10.66 0.19 37.31
CA GLY A 247 11.84 -0.25 38.06
C GLY A 247 13.11 0.51 37.66
N ILE A 248 13.35 0.66 36.36
CA ILE A 248 14.49 1.43 35.83
C ILE A 248 14.35 2.92 36.16
N ASN A 249 13.15 3.50 36.04
CA ASN A 249 12.89 4.91 36.39
C ASN A 249 13.28 5.22 37.83
N ASN A 250 12.87 4.36 38.76
CA ASN A 250 13.20 4.53 40.18
C ASN A 250 14.71 4.42 40.44
N LEU A 251 15.41 3.53 39.73
CA LEU A 251 16.87 3.40 39.83
C LEU A 251 17.61 4.62 39.24
N VAL A 252 17.11 5.20 38.14
CA VAL A 252 17.66 6.44 37.56
C VAL A 252 17.52 7.59 38.55
N VAL A 253 16.35 7.74 39.18
CA VAL A 253 16.10 8.80 40.18
C VAL A 253 16.99 8.62 41.40
N GLN A 254 17.23 7.38 41.86
CA GLN A 254 18.09 7.09 43.00
C GLN A 254 19.59 7.28 42.71
N THR A 255 20.04 6.92 41.51
CA THR A 255 21.47 6.95 41.14
C THR A 255 21.90 8.28 40.50
N GLY A 256 20.93 9.05 39.98
CA GLY A 256 21.19 10.27 39.20
C GLY A 256 21.87 10.04 37.85
N ASN A 257 21.99 8.79 37.39
CA ASN A 257 22.70 8.44 36.16
C ASN A 257 21.71 8.20 34.99
N PRO A 258 21.70 9.07 33.96
CA PRO A 258 20.81 8.93 32.80
C PRO A 258 21.08 7.68 31.94
N PHE A 259 22.28 7.09 32.03
CA PHE A 259 22.65 5.91 31.23
C PHE A 259 21.74 4.72 31.48
N LEU A 260 21.17 4.60 32.69
CA LEU A 260 20.26 3.51 33.05
C LEU A 260 18.97 3.50 32.22
N MET A 261 18.57 4.63 31.63
CA MET A 261 17.40 4.72 30.75
C MET A 261 17.54 3.88 29.48
N ASN A 262 18.77 3.59 29.04
CA ASN A 262 19.04 2.77 27.85
C ASN A 262 18.67 1.30 28.05
N PHE A 263 18.57 0.83 29.29
CA PHE A 263 18.19 -0.56 29.61
C PHE A 263 16.68 -0.78 29.68
N LYS A 264 15.87 0.24 29.40
CA LYS A 264 14.43 0.03 29.23
C LYS A 264 14.17 -0.76 27.96
N LEU A 265 13.29 -1.75 28.06
CA LEU A 265 12.95 -2.65 26.96
C LEU A 265 12.43 -1.87 25.73
N ASN A 266 11.66 -0.81 25.94
CA ASN A 266 11.15 0.03 24.85
C ASN A 266 12.25 0.80 24.13
N VAL A 267 13.22 1.38 24.86
CA VAL A 267 14.32 2.16 24.26
C VAL A 267 15.20 1.27 23.38
N PHE A 268 15.56 0.07 23.86
CA PHE A 268 16.33 -0.88 23.07
C PHE A 268 15.54 -1.41 21.86
N ALA A 269 14.26 -1.76 22.06
CA ALA A 269 13.40 -2.21 20.97
C ALA A 269 13.21 -1.13 19.91
N ASP A 270 13.06 0.13 20.30
CA ASP A 270 12.93 1.27 19.40
C ASP A 270 14.22 1.55 18.65
N TRP A 271 15.39 1.43 19.30
CA TRP A 271 16.68 1.50 18.63
C TRP A 271 16.83 0.41 17.56
N LEU A 272 16.51 -0.84 17.91
CA LEU A 272 16.59 -1.97 16.99
C LEU A 272 15.62 -1.80 15.81
N ARG A 273 14.38 -1.37 16.09
CA ARG A 273 13.37 -1.10 15.07
C ARG A 273 13.79 0.04 14.15
N SER A 274 14.16 1.19 14.71
CA SER A 274 14.50 2.39 13.92
C SER A 274 15.77 2.23 13.10
N THR A 275 16.78 1.55 13.63
CA THR A 275 18.09 1.42 12.98
C THR A 275 18.16 0.24 12.02
N MET A 276 17.59 -0.93 12.39
CA MET A 276 17.74 -2.16 11.60
C MET A 276 16.46 -2.55 10.84
N GLN A 277 15.30 -2.46 11.48
CA GLN A 277 14.04 -2.93 10.88
C GLN A 277 13.48 -1.94 9.84
N ILE A 278 13.38 -0.66 10.18
CA ILE A 278 12.73 0.35 9.30
C ILE A 278 13.44 0.46 7.94
N PRO A 279 14.79 0.52 7.85
CA PRO A 279 15.46 0.54 6.56
C PRO A 279 15.18 -0.71 5.72
N ALA A 280 15.12 -1.89 6.35
CA ALA A 280 14.83 -3.15 5.67
C ALA A 280 13.39 -3.21 5.14
N ILE A 281 12.39 -2.83 5.97
CA ILE A 281 10.99 -2.75 5.54
C ILE A 281 10.85 -1.80 4.36
N ARG A 282 11.47 -0.62 4.42
CA ARG A 282 11.44 0.34 3.31
C ARG A 282 12.06 -0.22 2.04
N ALA A 283 13.18 -0.94 2.14
CA ALA A 283 13.79 -1.60 0.99
C ALA A 283 12.86 -2.65 0.36
N ILE A 284 12.12 -3.40 1.17
CA ILE A 284 11.09 -4.34 0.72
C ILE A 284 9.96 -3.57 0.02
N ASP A 285 9.44 -2.50 0.62
CA ASP A 285 8.36 -1.69 0.05
C ASP A 285 8.77 -1.09 -1.31
N PHE A 286 10.01 -0.60 -1.43
CA PHE A 286 10.56 -0.13 -2.70
C PHE A 286 10.65 -1.26 -3.73
N GLY A 287 11.13 -2.44 -3.33
CA GLY A 287 11.23 -3.61 -4.21
C GLY A 287 9.87 -4.08 -4.70
N VAL A 288 8.87 -4.13 -3.81
CA VAL A 288 7.49 -4.51 -4.14
C VAL A 288 6.85 -3.47 -5.04
N GLY A 289 6.99 -2.18 -4.73
CA GLY A 289 6.44 -1.08 -5.54
C GLY A 289 7.02 -1.07 -6.96
N LEU A 290 8.34 -1.19 -7.09
CA LEU A 290 9.02 -1.27 -8.39
C LEU A 290 8.63 -2.55 -9.16
N GLY A 291 8.53 -3.68 -8.46
CA GLY A 291 8.10 -4.95 -9.05
C GLY A 291 6.66 -4.88 -9.59
N ALA A 292 5.75 -4.29 -8.82
CA ALA A 292 4.35 -4.08 -9.22
C ALA A 292 4.26 -3.15 -10.44
N LEU A 293 5.01 -2.05 -10.46
CA LEU A 293 5.10 -1.16 -11.61
C LEU A 293 5.64 -1.86 -12.85
N ALA A 294 6.76 -2.60 -12.72
CA ALA A 294 7.35 -3.37 -13.81
C ALA A 294 6.37 -4.40 -14.38
N MET A 295 5.65 -5.12 -13.50
CA MET A 295 4.63 -6.09 -13.90
C MET A 295 3.45 -5.43 -14.62
N GLY A 296 2.95 -4.31 -14.10
CA GLY A 296 1.89 -3.51 -14.74
C GLY A 296 2.27 -3.05 -16.14
N LEU A 297 3.48 -2.51 -16.31
CA LEU A 297 3.99 -2.10 -17.61
C LEU A 297 4.19 -3.28 -18.56
N ARG A 298 4.67 -4.42 -18.05
CA ARG A 298 4.86 -5.64 -18.84
C ARG A 298 3.54 -6.17 -19.39
N LEU A 299 2.50 -6.17 -18.56
CA LEU A 299 1.14 -6.52 -18.94
C LEU A 299 0.60 -5.53 -19.98
N TRP A 300 0.77 -4.24 -19.75
CA TRP A 300 0.26 -3.20 -20.67
C TRP A 300 0.92 -3.24 -22.05
N LEU A 301 2.22 -3.57 -22.11
CA LEU A 301 2.96 -3.75 -23.36
C LEU A 301 2.76 -5.11 -24.03
N GLY A 302 1.88 -5.96 -23.48
CA GLY A 302 1.56 -7.28 -24.01
C GLY A 302 2.77 -8.20 -24.12
N LEU A 303 3.77 -8.04 -23.25
CA LEU A 303 5.00 -8.84 -23.27
C LEU A 303 4.85 -10.20 -22.58
N GLU A 304 3.76 -10.41 -21.86
CA GLU A 304 3.45 -11.70 -21.26
C GLU A 304 2.91 -12.66 -22.33
N LYS A 305 3.82 -13.39 -22.96
CA LYS A 305 3.48 -14.46 -23.93
C LYS A 305 2.99 -15.76 -23.25
N GLY A 306 2.50 -15.70 -22.01
CA GLY A 306 2.09 -16.86 -21.22
C GLY A 306 0.57 -16.94 -21.07
N GLY A 307 -0.12 -17.47 -22.07
CA GLY A 307 -1.58 -17.72 -21.96
C GLY A 307 -2.34 -17.85 -23.29
N VAL A 308 -1.66 -17.68 -24.41
CA VAL A 308 -2.19 -17.92 -25.77
C VAL A 308 -1.20 -18.80 -26.55
N THR A 309 -1.00 -20.01 -26.05
CA THR A 309 -0.77 -21.17 -26.91
C THR A 309 -1.81 -22.19 -26.44
N ALA A 310 -2.99 -22.08 -27.02
CA ALA A 310 -3.95 -23.17 -27.06
C ALA A 310 -3.41 -24.26 -27.99
#